data_AF-A0A812WCK4-F1
#
_entry.id   AF-A0A812WCK4-F1
#
_cell.length_a   1.000
_cell.length_b   1.000
_cell.length_c   1.000
_cell.angle_alpha   90.00
_cell.angle_beta   90.00
_cell.angle_gamma   90.00
#
_symmetry.space_group_name_H-M   'P 1'
#
loop_
_entity.id
_entity.type
_entity.pdbx_description
1 polymer ?
#
loop_
_entity_poly.entity_id
_entity_poly.type
_entity_poly.pdbx_seq_one_letter_code
_entity_poly.pdbx_strand_id
1 'polypeptide(L)'
;MSGGGSSLEPILRGFHDAGFQAVIQQFAAERALHFQATCPDGSQPLIWTQYFNEYRELFEEHLRQILHSLGMTEDTFHELCGYLQEIEENLGDDSENLYGYIKAITSSEDYDAFLQLMFAEVQRQQQQAGAGPGTSQEIDVVVPEGMGPG
;
A
#
# COMPACT_ATOMS: atom_id res chain seq x y z
N MET A 1 -10.69 19.26 -29.05
CA MET A 1 -10.41 17.92 -28.51
C MET A 1 -9.45 18.10 -27.35
N SER A 2 -9.98 18.38 -26.15
CA SER A 2 -9.16 18.61 -24.96
C SER A 2 -9.19 17.34 -24.12
N GLY A 3 -8.35 16.37 -24.48
CA GLY A 3 -8.01 15.26 -23.60
C GLY A 3 -7.02 15.77 -22.56
N GLY A 4 -7.51 16.56 -21.60
CA GLY A 4 -6.73 17.02 -20.46
C GLY A 4 -6.59 15.88 -19.48
N GLY A 5 -5.60 15.01 -19.69
CA GLY A 5 -5.12 14.14 -18.61
C GLY A 5 -4.65 15.04 -17.48
N SER A 6 -5.13 14.79 -16.26
CA SER A 6 -4.69 15.52 -15.08
C SER A 6 -3.16 15.43 -14.98
N SER A 7 -2.47 16.48 -14.54
CA SER A 7 -1.02 16.46 -14.27
C SER A 7 -0.60 15.34 -13.30
N LEU A 8 -1.60 14.75 -12.63
CA LEU A 8 -1.55 13.67 -11.66
C LEU A 8 -1.55 12.27 -12.26
N GLU A 9 -2.06 12.11 -13.49
CA GLU A 9 -2.21 10.79 -14.12
C GLU A 9 -0.88 10.07 -14.39
N PRO A 10 0.21 10.77 -14.80
CA PRO A 10 1.52 10.14 -14.90
C PRO A 10 2.03 9.60 -13.56
N ILE A 11 1.71 10.26 -12.45
CA ILE A 11 2.13 9.83 -11.11
C ILE A 11 1.39 8.56 -10.69
N LEU A 12 0.06 8.55 -10.83
CA LEU A 12 -0.74 7.35 -10.56
C LEU A 12 -0.32 6.16 -11.42
N ARG A 13 -0.08 6.41 -12.72
CA ARG A 13 0.40 5.37 -13.63
C ARG A 13 1.75 4.80 -13.21
N GLY A 14 2.63 5.64 -12.64
CA GLY A 14 3.91 5.22 -12.10
C GLY A 14 3.77 4.18 -10.98
N PHE A 15 2.77 4.30 -10.10
CA PHE A 15 2.51 3.30 -9.05
C PHE A 15 1.89 1.99 -9.57
N HIS A 16 1.26 2.04 -10.75
CA HIS A 16 0.79 0.84 -11.47
C HIS A 16 1.90 0.14 -12.28
N ASP A 17 3.14 0.60 -12.18
CA ASP A 17 4.28 -0.04 -12.84
C ASP A 17 4.44 -1.50 -12.37
N ALA A 18 4.57 -2.42 -13.33
CA ALA A 18 4.67 -3.84 -13.04
C ALA A 18 5.95 -4.21 -12.27
N GLY A 19 7.03 -3.44 -12.45
CA GLY A 19 8.28 -3.62 -11.72
C GLY A 19 8.10 -3.27 -10.24
N PHE A 20 7.48 -2.13 -9.95
CA PHE A 20 7.18 -1.74 -8.57
C PHE A 20 6.21 -2.71 -7.89
N GLN A 21 5.16 -3.15 -8.59
CA GLN A 21 4.24 -4.17 -8.06
C GLN A 21 4.97 -5.48 -7.72
N ALA A 22 5.95 -5.89 -8.53
CA ALA A 22 6.77 -7.07 -8.23
C ALA A 22 7.67 -6.85 -6.99
N VAL A 23 8.22 -5.65 -6.79
CA VAL A 23 8.99 -5.29 -5.58
C VAL A 23 8.13 -5.40 -4.33
N ILE A 24 6.90 -4.86 -4.37
CA ILE A 24 5.96 -4.95 -3.23
C ILE A 24 5.56 -6.40 -2.94
N GLN A 25 5.28 -7.19 -3.98
CA GLN A 25 4.97 -8.61 -3.82
C GLN A 25 6.15 -9.39 -3.21
N GLN A 26 7.37 -9.13 -3.67
CA GLN A 26 8.57 -9.76 -3.12
C GLN A 26 8.77 -9.34 -1.65
N PHE A 27 8.64 -8.05 -1.35
CA PHE A 27 8.74 -7.53 0.01
C PHE A 27 7.77 -8.25 0.96
N ALA A 28 6.51 -8.38 0.54
CA ALA A 28 5.48 -9.07 1.32
C ALA A 28 5.81 -10.56 1.47
N ALA A 29 6.22 -11.22 0.39
CA ALA A 29 6.52 -12.65 0.39
C ALA A 29 7.66 -13.01 1.35
N GLU A 30 8.72 -12.20 1.40
CA GLU A 30 9.88 -12.40 2.28
C GLU A 30 9.53 -12.23 3.76
N ARG A 31 8.56 -11.36 4.09
CA ARG A 31 8.24 -10.99 5.48
C ARG A 31 6.98 -11.67 6.02
N ALA A 32 6.19 -12.31 5.16
CA ALA A 32 4.92 -12.96 5.50
C ALA A 32 5.02 -13.90 6.71
N LEU A 33 6.12 -14.64 6.87
CA LEU A 33 6.33 -15.54 8.01
C LEU A 33 6.21 -14.84 9.37
N HIS A 34 6.59 -13.55 9.46
CA HIS A 34 6.49 -12.76 10.69
C HIS A 34 5.05 -12.35 11.05
N PHE A 35 4.10 -12.55 10.13
CA PHE A 35 2.68 -12.23 10.31
C PHE A 35 1.83 -13.49 10.57
N GLN A 36 2.43 -14.68 10.67
CA GLN A 36 1.69 -15.93 10.92
C GLN A 36 1.22 -16.10 12.37
N ALA A 37 1.94 -15.51 13.34
CA ALA A 37 1.62 -15.64 14.75
C ALA A 37 1.23 -14.26 15.31
N THR A 38 -0.08 -14.02 15.41
CA THR A 38 -0.61 -12.91 16.21
C THR A 38 -0.41 -13.23 17.69
N CYS A 39 -0.07 -12.22 18.50
CA CYS A 39 0.00 -12.43 19.94
C CYS A 39 -1.43 -12.65 20.50
N PRO A 40 -1.65 -13.66 21.37
CA PRO A 40 -2.98 -13.96 21.92
C PRO A 40 -3.61 -12.83 22.76
N ASP A 41 -2.80 -11.85 23.17
CA ASP A 41 -3.21 -10.68 23.94
C ASP A 41 -3.68 -9.50 23.05
N GLY A 42 -3.70 -9.68 21.73
CA GLY A 42 -4.04 -8.64 20.75
C GLY A 42 -2.93 -7.62 20.53
N SER A 43 -1.76 -7.80 21.17
CA SER A 43 -0.59 -6.96 20.91
C SER A 43 0.02 -7.28 19.55
N GLN A 44 0.58 -6.25 18.92
CA GLN A 44 1.28 -6.41 17.64
C GLN A 44 2.80 -6.45 17.89
N PRO A 45 3.52 -7.40 17.27
CA PRO A 45 4.97 -7.42 17.32
C PRO A 45 5.58 -6.10 16.84
N LEU A 46 6.54 -5.56 17.59
CA LEU A 46 7.26 -4.33 17.21
C LEU A 46 7.91 -4.40 15.82
N ILE A 47 8.27 -5.61 15.37
CA ILE A 47 8.83 -5.84 14.05
C ILE A 47 7.85 -5.47 12.92
N TRP A 48 6.54 -5.51 13.15
CA TRP A 48 5.54 -5.10 12.16
C TRP A 48 5.61 -3.61 11.86
N THR A 49 5.85 -2.79 12.89
CA THR A 49 6.11 -1.36 12.71
C THR A 49 7.38 -1.11 11.92
N GLN A 50 8.43 -1.91 12.14
CA GLN A 50 9.67 -1.81 11.36
C GLN A 50 9.42 -2.11 9.88
N TYR A 51 8.69 -3.19 9.59
CA TYR A 51 8.33 -3.53 8.21
C TYR A 51 7.40 -2.50 7.58
N PHE A 52 6.49 -1.90 8.34
CA PHE A 52 5.68 -0.81 7.82
C PHE A 52 6.51 0.41 7.42
N ASN A 53 7.53 0.77 8.22
CA ASN A 53 8.44 1.85 7.84
C ASN A 53 9.24 1.51 6.58
N GLU A 54 9.77 0.28 6.47
CA GLU A 54 10.44 -0.18 5.23
C GLU A 54 9.49 -0.14 4.02
N TYR A 55 8.23 -0.55 4.20
CA TYR A 55 7.21 -0.49 3.17
C TYR A 55 6.95 0.94 2.70
N ARG A 56 6.85 1.91 3.63
CA ARG A 56 6.72 3.33 3.31
C ARG A 56 7.93 3.85 2.54
N GLU A 57 9.13 3.51 2.96
CA GLU A 57 10.37 3.90 2.27
C GLU A 57 10.41 3.40 0.81
N LEU A 58 9.88 2.20 0.52
CA LEU A 58 9.76 1.69 -0.86
C LEU A 58 8.86 2.58 -1.71
N PHE A 59 7.73 3.03 -1.17
CA PHE A 59 6.81 3.93 -1.87
C PHE A 59 7.42 5.32 -2.05
N GLU A 60 8.11 5.85 -1.04
CA GLU A 60 8.79 7.16 -1.13
C GLU A 60 9.92 7.13 -2.16
N GLU A 61 10.75 6.08 -2.19
CA GLU A 61 11.79 5.92 -3.20
C GLU A 61 11.21 5.81 -4.61
N HIS A 62 10.14 5.02 -4.78
CA HIS A 62 9.48 4.90 -6.08
C HIS A 62 8.82 6.21 -6.52
N LEU A 63 8.21 6.95 -5.60
CA LEU A 63 7.70 8.29 -5.85
C LEU A 63 8.81 9.22 -6.33
N ARG A 64 9.97 9.25 -5.65
CA ARG A 64 11.13 10.05 -6.06
C ARG A 64 11.59 9.70 -7.48
N GLN A 65 11.58 8.41 -7.85
CA GLN A 65 11.91 7.97 -9.21
C GLN A 65 10.89 8.42 -10.25
N ILE A 66 9.59 8.33 -9.93
CA ILE A 66 8.51 8.84 -10.78
C ILE A 66 8.69 10.35 -11.00
N LEU A 67 8.84 11.13 -9.92
CA LEU A 67 9.02 12.57 -9.98
C LEU A 67 10.24 12.95 -10.83
N HIS A 68 11.37 12.28 -10.60
CA HIS A 68 12.58 12.47 -11.40
C HIS A 68 12.34 12.17 -12.89
N SER A 69 11.61 11.10 -13.23
CA SER A 69 11.28 10.76 -14.62
C SER A 69 10.40 11.82 -15.31
N LEU A 70 9.59 12.54 -14.53
CA LEU A 70 8.74 13.64 -14.99
C LEU A 70 9.48 14.99 -15.01
N GLY A 71 10.74 15.04 -14.57
CA GLY A 71 11.48 16.29 -14.41
C GLY A 71 10.89 17.20 -13.32
N MET A 72 10.19 16.62 -12.35
CA MET A 72 9.56 17.32 -11.23
C MET A 72 10.44 17.20 -9.98
N THR A 73 10.59 18.30 -9.25
CA THR A 73 11.29 18.29 -7.95
C THR A 73 10.32 17.95 -6.81
N GLU A 74 10.84 17.47 -5.69
CA GLU A 74 10.04 17.22 -4.48
C GLU A 74 9.33 18.49 -3.99
N ASP A 75 9.99 19.65 -4.04
CA ASP A 75 9.39 20.93 -3.68
C ASP A 75 8.18 21.25 -4.57
N THR A 76 8.32 21.06 -5.88
CA THR A 76 7.20 21.24 -6.84
C THR A 76 6.05 20.27 -6.56
N PHE A 77 6.36 19.03 -6.18
CA PHE A 77 5.35 18.05 -5.81
C PHE A 77 4.64 18.42 -4.50
N HIS A 78 5.36 18.93 -3.50
CA HIS A 78 4.78 19.43 -2.26
C HIS A 78 3.87 20.64 -2.49
N GLU A 79 4.28 21.59 -3.34
CA GLU A 79 3.44 22.71 -3.75
C GLU A 79 2.16 22.22 -4.45
N LEU A 80 2.28 21.21 -5.32
CA LEU A 80 1.13 20.58 -5.97
C LEU A 80 0.20 19.94 -4.94
N CYS A 81 0.71 19.17 -3.99
CA CYS A 81 -0.09 18.57 -2.91
C CYS A 81 -0.80 19.64 -2.07
N GLY A 82 -0.11 20.74 -1.72
CA GLY A 82 -0.72 21.87 -1.00
C GLY A 82 -1.84 22.53 -1.79
N TYR A 83 -1.64 22.76 -3.09
CA TYR A 83 -2.67 23.29 -3.98
C TYR A 83 -3.88 22.34 -4.08
N LEU A 84 -3.64 21.04 -4.18
CA LEU A 84 -4.70 20.03 -4.18
C LEU A 84 -5.49 20.03 -2.88
N GLN A 85 -4.82 20.16 -1.73
CA GLN A 85 -5.50 20.27 -0.44
C GLN A 85 -6.36 21.54 -0.35
N GLU A 86 -5.84 22.69 -0.78
CA GLU A 86 -6.62 23.95 -0.81
C GLU A 86 -7.84 23.86 -1.73
N ILE A 87 -7.73 23.14 -2.84
CA ILE A 87 -8.88 22.88 -3.72
C ILE A 87 -9.93 22.03 -3.01
N GLU A 88 -9.52 20.97 -2.32
CA GLU A 88 -10.43 20.08 -1.59
C GLU A 88 -11.19 20.84 -0.50
N GLU A 89 -10.47 21.64 0.30
CA GLU A 89 -11.05 22.47 1.37
C GLU A 89 -12.04 23.53 0.83
N ASN A 90 -11.83 24.04 -0.40
CA ASN A 90 -12.64 25.11 -0.99
C ASN A 90 -13.77 24.64 -1.91
N LEU A 91 -13.62 23.50 -2.60
CA LEU A 91 -14.63 22.95 -3.53
C LEU A 91 -15.56 21.93 -2.87
N GLY A 92 -15.18 21.34 -1.73
CA GLY A 92 -15.99 20.31 -1.07
C GLY A 92 -16.25 19.08 -1.95
N ASP A 93 -17.47 18.53 -1.87
CA ASP A 93 -17.90 17.24 -2.46
C ASP A 93 -17.94 17.24 -4.01
N ASP A 94 -17.79 18.41 -4.66
CA ASP A 94 -17.77 18.53 -6.13
C ASP A 94 -16.39 18.18 -6.74
N SER A 95 -15.41 17.76 -5.94
CA SER A 95 -14.06 17.39 -6.37
C SER A 95 -13.93 15.90 -6.74
N GLU A 96 -14.93 15.34 -7.41
CA GLU A 96 -14.88 13.96 -7.93
C GLU A 96 -13.53 13.73 -8.63
N ASN A 97 -12.75 12.78 -8.12
CA ASN A 97 -11.37 12.36 -8.49
C ASN A 97 -10.20 12.94 -7.66
N LEU A 98 -10.37 14.05 -6.94
CA LEU A 98 -9.28 14.61 -6.12
C LEU A 98 -9.01 13.77 -4.87
N TYR A 99 -10.08 13.41 -4.15
CA TYR A 99 -9.99 12.53 -2.97
C TYR A 99 -9.41 11.16 -3.34
N GLY A 100 -9.83 10.60 -4.47
CA GLY A 100 -9.30 9.33 -4.98
C GLY A 100 -7.81 9.41 -5.29
N TYR A 101 -7.34 10.54 -5.81
CA TYR A 101 -5.91 10.77 -6.04
C TYR A 101 -5.12 10.85 -4.73
N ILE A 102 -5.54 11.74 -3.80
CA ILE A 102 -4.86 11.92 -2.52
C ILE A 102 -4.79 10.58 -1.79
N LYS A 103 -5.91 9.85 -1.70
CA LYS A 103 -5.98 8.52 -1.10
C LYS A 103 -5.05 7.51 -1.79
N ALA A 104 -4.94 7.55 -3.12
CA ALA A 104 -4.06 6.63 -3.84
C ALA A 104 -2.58 6.91 -3.55
N ILE A 105 -2.16 8.19 -3.54
CA ILE A 105 -0.76 8.55 -3.28
C ILE A 105 -0.37 8.41 -1.80
N THR A 106 -1.32 8.51 -0.87
CA THR A 106 -1.09 8.30 0.57
C THR A 106 -1.44 6.90 1.04
N SER A 107 -1.79 5.98 0.12
CA SER A 107 -2.15 4.60 0.49
C SER A 107 -1.02 3.83 1.19
N SER A 108 0.24 4.24 1.00
CA SER A 108 1.39 3.69 1.72
C SER A 108 1.39 4.03 3.22
N GLU A 109 0.66 5.07 3.63
CA GLU A 109 0.54 5.53 5.02
C GLU A 109 -0.56 4.77 5.79
N ASP A 110 -1.35 3.95 5.11
CA ASP A 110 -2.42 3.17 5.73
C ASP A 110 -1.85 1.86 6.30
N TYR A 111 -1.66 1.85 7.63
CA TYR A 111 -1.15 0.68 8.35
C TYR A 111 -2.11 -0.52 8.29
N ASP A 112 -3.42 -0.29 8.27
CA ASP A 112 -4.40 -1.37 8.19
C ASP A 112 -4.40 -2.00 6.80
N ALA A 113 -4.28 -1.19 5.73
CA ALA A 113 -4.10 -1.69 4.37
C ALA A 113 -2.79 -2.50 4.23
N PHE A 114 -1.71 -2.06 4.87
CA PHE A 114 -0.46 -2.81 4.96
C PHE A 114 -0.66 -4.17 5.65
N LEU A 115 -1.35 -4.22 6.79
CA LEU A 115 -1.64 -5.48 7.47
C LEU A 115 -2.48 -6.42 6.60
N GLN A 116 -3.50 -5.90 5.92
CA GLN A 116 -4.30 -6.69 4.97
C GLN A 116 -3.45 -7.30 3.86
N LEU A 117 -2.51 -6.53 3.29
CA LEU A 117 -1.56 -7.02 2.29
C LEU A 117 -0.72 -8.18 2.86
N MET A 118 -0.15 -8.01 4.06
CA MET A 118 0.70 -9.03 4.68
C MET A 118 -0.09 -10.30 5.03
N PHE A 119 -1.31 -10.18 5.57
CA PHE A 119 -2.15 -11.33 5.87
C PHE A 119 -2.66 -12.04 4.62
N ALA A 120 -3.02 -11.31 3.57
CA ALA A 120 -3.39 -11.91 2.28
C ALA A 120 -2.23 -12.72 1.70
N GLU A 121 -1.00 -12.22 1.84
CA GLU A 121 0.21 -12.92 1.41
C GLU A 121 0.48 -14.18 2.26
N VAL A 122 0.29 -14.12 3.57
CA VAL A 122 0.34 -15.31 4.44
C VAL A 122 -0.65 -16.37 3.99
N GLN A 123 -1.91 -16.00 3.75
CA GLN A 123 -2.95 -16.93 3.27
C GLN A 123 -2.56 -17.54 1.92
N ARG A 124 -2.04 -16.73 0.99
CA ARG A 124 -1.58 -17.20 -0.32
C ARG A 124 -0.47 -18.25 -0.19
N GLN A 125 0.52 -18.02 0.66
CA GLN A 125 1.61 -18.96 0.89
C GLN A 125 1.13 -20.26 1.57
N GLN A 126 0.21 -20.17 2.53
CA GLN A 126 -0.39 -21.34 3.18
C GLN A 126 -1.19 -22.21 2.19
N GLN A 127 -1.97 -21.60 1.30
CA GLN A 127 -2.70 -22.32 0.26
C GLN A 127 -1.76 -23.03 -0.73
N GLN A 128 -0.62 -22.41 -1.06
CA GLN A 128 0.41 -23.02 -1.91
C GLN A 128 1.16 -24.16 -1.21
N ALA A 129 1.44 -24.02 0.09
CA ALA A 129 2.07 -25.07 0.89
C ALA A 129 1.12 -26.26 1.17
N GLY A 130 -0.18 -26.00 1.36
CA GLY A 130 -1.23 -26.99 1.59
C GLY A 130 -1.63 -27.81 0.36
N ALA A 131 -1.16 -27.45 -0.84
CA ALA A 131 -1.35 -28.21 -2.07
C ALA A 131 -0.32 -29.35 -2.27
N GLY A 132 0.62 -29.54 -1.34
CA GLY A 132 1.53 -30.69 -1.29
C GLY A 132 0.93 -31.89 -0.54
N PRO A 133 1.24 -33.15 -0.92
CA PRO A 133 0.71 -34.32 -0.24
C PRO A 133 1.36 -34.49 1.14
N GLY A 134 0.63 -34.10 2.18
CA GLY A 134 0.89 -34.52 3.56
C GLY A 134 1.61 -33.50 4.43
N THR A 135 0.82 -32.69 5.15
CA THR A 135 0.74 -32.66 6.61
C THR A 135 -0.29 -31.60 7.00
N SER A 136 -1.49 -32.02 7.37
CA SER A 136 -2.47 -31.18 8.05
C SER A 136 -1.90 -30.74 9.41
N GLN A 137 -1.34 -29.54 9.47
CA GLN A 137 -1.34 -28.77 10.70
C GLN A 137 -2.40 -27.69 10.52
N GLU A 138 -3.58 -27.92 11.10
CA GLU A 138 -4.59 -26.88 11.30
C GLU A 138 -3.98 -25.85 12.25
N ILE A 139 -3.42 -24.79 11.70
CA ILE A 139 -3.08 -23.58 12.45
C ILE A 139 -4.29 -22.67 12.30
N ASP A 140 -5.01 -22.53 13.40
CA ASP A 140 -6.21 -21.70 13.51
C ASP A 140 -5.78 -20.23 13.36
N VAL A 141 -5.90 -19.69 12.14
CA VAL A 141 -5.67 -18.27 11.88
C VAL A 141 -6.88 -17.52 12.40
N VAL A 142 -6.84 -17.15 13.67
CA VAL A 142 -7.83 -16.24 14.26
C VAL A 142 -7.65 -14.87 13.63
N VAL A 143 -8.40 -14.60 12.57
CA VAL A 143 -8.59 -13.24 12.04
C VAL A 143 -9.43 -12.48 13.07
N PRO A 144 -8.93 -11.40 13.69
CA PRO A 144 -9.72 -10.61 14.64
C PRO A 144 -10.99 -10.06 13.97
N GLU A 145 -12.12 -10.14 14.67
CA GLU A 145 -13.41 -9.61 14.19
C GLU A 145 -13.27 -8.11 13.84
N GLY A 146 -13.39 -7.77 12.56
CA GLY A 146 -13.33 -6.39 12.06
C GLY A 146 -12.45 -6.15 10.83
N MET A 147 -11.57 -7.09 10.46
CA MET A 147 -10.71 -7.01 9.24
C MET A 147 -11.19 -7.93 8.10
N GLY A 148 -12.51 -8.07 7.93
CA GLY A 148 -13.09 -8.61 6.70
C GLY A 148 -13.39 -7.47 5.72
N PRO A 149 -13.38 -7.70 4.39
CA PRO A 149 -13.81 -6.69 3.44
C PRO A 149 -15.30 -6.41 3.67
N GLY A 150 -15.58 -5.28 4.32
CA GLY A 150 -16.91 -4.66 4.41
C GLY A 150 -17.03 -3.54 3.41
#